data_AF-A0A1H8P7I2-F1
#
_entry.id   AF-A0A1H8P7I2-F1
#
_cell.length_a   1.000
_cell.length_b   1.000
_cell.length_c   1.000
_cell.angle_alpha   90.00
_cell.angle_beta   90.00
_cell.angle_gamma   90.00
#
_symmetry.space_group_name_H-M   'P 1'
#
loop_
_entity.id
_entity.type
_entity.pdbx_description
1 polymer ?
#
loop_
_entity_poly.entity_id
_entity_poly.type
_entity_poly.pdbx_seq_one_letter_code
_entity_poly.pdbx_strand_id
1 'polypeptide(L)'
;MSTSQYPTGPSYPAPQPPQGYAAPGSYPAPMPSAPAGGYGLTSGPIGKVRSTGTCILLCIVTLGIYSLVWFFQVHEEMKRHTGNGLGGGLALVIAVVFGIASPYITSGEVGNMYERAGRPKPVSGSTGLWYFPGIFLVVGPIVWFVKTNGALNDYWRSLGAA
;
A
#
# COMPACT_ATOMS: atom_id res chain seq x y z
N MET A 1 -51.13 -35.41 -47.23
CA MET A 1 -49.81 -35.74 -46.66
C MET A 1 -49.55 -34.76 -45.52
N SER A 2 -49.81 -35.18 -44.29
CA SER A 2 -49.61 -34.38 -43.07
C SER A 2 -48.30 -34.82 -42.43
N THR A 3 -47.33 -33.92 -42.33
CA THR A 3 -46.04 -34.15 -41.66
C THR A 3 -46.14 -33.61 -40.24
N SER A 4 -46.14 -34.51 -39.25
CA SER A 4 -46.15 -34.18 -37.83
C SER A 4 -44.78 -33.62 -37.40
N GLN A 5 -44.74 -32.37 -36.93
CA GLN A 5 -43.61 -31.86 -36.14
C GLN A 5 -43.69 -32.41 -34.71
N TYR A 6 -42.61 -33.04 -34.24
CA TYR A 6 -42.44 -33.37 -32.82
C TYR A 6 -41.73 -32.21 -32.09
N PRO A 7 -42.17 -31.83 -30.88
CA PRO A 7 -41.51 -30.79 -30.09
C PRO A 7 -40.24 -31.33 -29.41
N THR A 8 -39.14 -30.58 -29.51
CA THR A 8 -37.89 -30.84 -28.79
C THR A 8 -38.05 -30.47 -27.31
N GLY A 9 -37.94 -31.47 -26.42
CA GLY A 9 -37.93 -31.26 -24.97
C GLY A 9 -36.63 -30.60 -24.46
N PRO A 10 -36.60 -30.14 -23.19
CA PRO A 10 -35.46 -29.44 -22.61
C PRO A 10 -34.24 -30.36 -22.41
N SER A 11 -33.06 -29.90 -22.83
CA SER A 11 -31.78 -30.59 -22.64
C SER A 11 -31.27 -30.43 -21.22
N TYR A 12 -31.24 -31.53 -20.45
CA TYR A 12 -30.54 -31.57 -19.17
C TYR A 12 -29.02 -31.63 -19.37
N PRO A 13 -28.21 -30.86 -18.62
CA PRO A 13 -26.75 -30.97 -18.68
C PRO A 13 -26.27 -32.29 -18.07
N ALA A 14 -25.30 -32.92 -18.74
CA ALA A 14 -24.71 -34.20 -18.34
C ALA A 14 -23.89 -34.08 -17.03
N PRO A 15 -23.80 -35.14 -16.20
CA PRO A 15 -23.01 -35.12 -14.97
C PRO A 15 -21.51 -34.93 -15.25
N GLN A 16 -20.86 -34.01 -14.53
CA GLN A 16 -19.40 -33.86 -14.56
C GLN A 16 -18.73 -35.08 -13.91
N PRO A 17 -17.67 -35.65 -14.52
CA PRO A 17 -16.98 -36.80 -13.96
C PRO A 17 -16.22 -36.45 -12.66
N PRO A 18 -16.05 -37.40 -11.73
CA PRO A 18 -15.45 -37.15 -10.42
C PRO A 18 -14.00 -36.67 -10.53
N GLN A 19 -13.65 -35.65 -9.76
CA GLN A 19 -12.27 -35.21 -9.54
C GLN A 19 -11.53 -36.28 -8.73
N GLY A 20 -10.60 -36.99 -9.35
CA GLY A 20 -9.65 -37.83 -8.63
C GLY A 20 -8.92 -38.81 -9.53
N TYR A 21 -7.62 -38.95 -9.29
CA TYR A 21 -6.62 -39.78 -9.98
C TYR A 21 -5.97 -39.15 -11.23
N ALA A 22 -4.93 -38.35 -10.98
CA ALA A 22 -3.95 -37.97 -11.99
C ALA A 22 -3.11 -39.20 -12.40
N ALA A 23 -3.01 -39.47 -13.70
CA ALA A 23 -2.13 -40.48 -14.25
C ALA A 23 -0.65 -40.00 -14.17
N PRO A 24 0.31 -40.86 -13.79
CA PRO A 24 1.72 -40.48 -13.74
C PRO A 24 2.29 -40.40 -15.15
N GLY A 25 2.57 -39.19 -15.65
CA GLY A 25 3.27 -39.01 -16.92
C GLY A 25 3.02 -37.69 -17.68
N SER A 26 2.11 -36.83 -17.23
CA SER A 26 1.88 -35.53 -17.87
C SER A 26 2.56 -34.39 -17.10
N TYR A 27 3.67 -33.88 -17.64
CA TYR A 27 4.18 -32.57 -17.23
C TYR A 27 3.15 -31.50 -17.65
N PRO A 28 2.60 -30.68 -16.75
CA PRO A 28 1.71 -29.60 -17.16
C PRO A 28 2.51 -28.59 -17.98
N ALA A 29 1.99 -28.24 -19.16
CA ALA A 29 2.54 -27.17 -19.99
C ALA A 29 2.64 -25.87 -19.18
N PRO A 30 3.69 -25.04 -19.38
CA PRO A 30 3.76 -23.74 -18.74
C PRO A 30 2.54 -22.92 -19.14
N MET A 31 1.73 -22.62 -18.13
CA MET A 31 0.52 -21.81 -18.27
C MET A 31 0.95 -20.46 -18.88
N PRO A 32 0.25 -19.95 -19.90
CA PRO A 32 0.45 -18.58 -20.35
C PRO A 32 0.34 -17.69 -19.12
N SER A 33 1.39 -16.91 -18.83
CA SER A 33 1.39 -15.92 -17.77
C SER A 33 0.12 -15.08 -17.94
N ALA A 34 -0.80 -15.20 -16.98
CA ALA A 34 -1.97 -14.34 -16.93
C ALA A 34 -1.47 -12.90 -17.10
N PRO A 35 -2.09 -12.07 -17.96
CA PRO A 35 -1.69 -10.69 -18.10
C PRO A 35 -1.69 -10.10 -16.69
N ALA A 36 -0.52 -9.63 -16.25
CA ALA A 36 -0.35 -8.98 -14.96
C ALA A 36 -1.43 -7.92 -14.88
N GLY A 37 -2.44 -8.18 -14.04
CA GLY A 37 -3.64 -7.35 -13.96
C GLY A 37 -3.18 -5.94 -13.75
N GLY A 38 -3.45 -5.06 -14.73
CA GLY A 38 -3.26 -3.64 -14.54
C GLY A 38 -4.15 -3.23 -13.38
N TYR A 39 -3.56 -3.03 -12.20
CA TYR A 39 -4.25 -2.54 -11.02
C TYR A 39 -4.52 -1.04 -11.17
N GLY A 40 -5.20 -0.66 -12.26
CA GLY A 40 -5.85 0.62 -12.42
C GLY A 40 -7.17 0.63 -11.67
N LEU A 41 -7.19 0.26 -10.39
CA LEU A 41 -8.25 0.67 -9.49
C LEU A 41 -7.95 2.12 -9.14
N THR A 42 -8.51 3.03 -9.93
CA THR A 42 -8.60 4.49 -9.72
C THR A 42 -7.97 4.94 -8.41
N SER A 43 -6.66 5.22 -8.42
CA SER A 43 -5.98 5.74 -7.25
C SER A 43 -6.62 7.09 -6.91
N GLY A 44 -6.99 7.28 -5.65
CA GLY A 44 -7.61 8.51 -5.16
C GLY A 44 -6.67 9.71 -5.28
N PRO A 45 -7.06 10.89 -4.74
CA PRO A 45 -6.31 12.12 -4.92
C PRO A 45 -4.81 11.97 -4.58
N ILE A 46 -3.95 12.55 -5.42
CA ILE A 46 -2.50 12.56 -5.19
C ILE A 46 -2.21 13.42 -3.95
N GLY A 47 -1.34 12.92 -3.07
CA GLY A 47 -0.94 13.61 -1.86
C GLY A 47 -0.02 14.81 -2.12
N LYS A 48 0.30 15.54 -1.05
CA LYS A 48 1.09 16.78 -1.12
C LYS A 48 2.57 16.51 -0.92
N VAL A 49 3.41 17.04 -1.81
CA VAL A 49 4.85 17.06 -1.62
C VAL A 49 5.21 18.07 -0.53
N ARG A 50 6.03 17.65 0.44
CA ARG A 50 6.42 18.47 1.59
C ARG A 50 7.93 18.61 1.66
N SER A 51 8.43 19.85 1.74
CA SER A 51 9.85 20.10 1.95
C SER A 51 10.33 19.45 3.25
N THR A 52 11.24 18.48 3.13
CA THR A 52 11.79 17.73 4.27
C THR A 52 12.44 18.66 5.29
N GLY A 53 13.24 19.64 4.82
CA GLY A 53 13.90 20.61 5.70
C GLY A 53 12.92 21.51 6.45
N THR A 54 11.86 21.96 5.78
CA THR A 54 10.81 22.78 6.41
C THR A 54 10.04 21.98 7.46
N CYS A 55 9.70 20.72 7.18
CA CYS A 55 9.04 19.86 8.17
C CYS A 55 9.93 19.60 9.39
N ILE A 56 11.23 19.33 9.21
CA ILE A 56 12.17 19.18 10.32
C ILE A 56 12.25 20.47 11.15
N LEU A 57 12.38 21.62 10.49
CA LEU A 57 12.39 22.92 11.16
C LEU A 57 11.12 23.14 11.99
N LEU A 58 9.95 22.82 11.42
CA LEU A 58 8.67 22.92 12.13
C LEU A 58 8.59 21.95 13.31
N CYS A 59 9.09 20.72 13.19
CA CYS A 59 9.20 19.80 14.32
C CYS A 59 10.04 20.39 15.46
N ILE A 60 11.16 21.05 15.15
CA ILE A 60 12.02 21.67 16.17
C ILE A 60 11.33 22.88 16.80
N VAL A 61 10.82 23.80 15.98
CA VAL A 61 10.17 25.05 16.45
C VAL A 61 8.92 24.76 17.28
N THR A 62 8.18 23.71 16.95
CA THR A 62 6.96 23.32 17.69
C THR A 62 7.20 22.29 18.79
N LEU A 63 8.47 22.01 19.14
CA LEU A 63 8.84 21.02 20.17
C LEU A 63 8.17 19.64 19.94
N GLY A 64 8.10 19.21 18.68
CA GLY A 64 7.55 17.92 18.28
C GLY A 64 6.03 17.88 18.05
N ILE A 65 5.29 18.96 18.36
CA ILE A 65 3.83 19.00 18.13
C ILE A 65 3.49 18.87 16.64
N TYR A 66 4.30 19.49 15.76
CA TYR A 66 4.11 19.38 14.32
C TYR A 66 4.18 17.93 13.82
N SER A 67 4.92 17.04 14.49
CA SER A 67 4.96 15.62 14.13
C SER A 67 3.57 14.98 14.16
N LEU A 68 2.71 15.36 15.10
CA LEU A 68 1.34 14.87 15.19
C LEU A 68 0.50 15.31 13.98
N VAL A 69 0.63 16.58 13.61
CA VAL A 69 -0.04 17.14 12.42
C VAL A 69 0.45 16.43 11.16
N TRP A 70 1.76 16.21 11.06
CA TRP A 70 2.35 15.50 9.94
C TRP A 70 1.82 14.07 9.84
N PHE A 71 1.82 13.30 10.94
CA PHE A 71 1.27 11.93 10.98
C PHE A 71 -0.19 11.90 10.53
N PHE A 72 -1.02 12.81 11.04
CA PHE A 72 -2.41 12.90 10.61
C PHE A 72 -2.51 13.12 9.09
N GLN A 73 -1.82 14.11 8.55
CA GLN A 73 -1.95 14.47 7.14
C GLN A 73 -1.45 13.38 6.20
N VAL A 74 -0.27 12.80 6.47
CA VAL A 74 0.31 11.79 5.58
C VAL A 74 -0.54 10.52 5.57
N HIS A 75 -1.02 10.06 6.72
CA HIS A 75 -1.88 8.87 6.80
C HIS A 75 -3.24 9.10 6.15
N GLU A 76 -3.80 10.30 6.28
CA GLU A 76 -5.03 10.66 5.60
C GLU A 76 -4.85 10.67 4.08
N GLU A 77 -3.75 11.23 3.58
CA GLU A 77 -3.44 11.24 2.14
C GLU A 77 -3.18 9.83 1.59
N MET A 78 -2.39 9.03 2.28
CA MET A 78 -2.10 7.64 1.87
C MET A 78 -3.38 6.81 1.81
N LYS A 79 -4.26 6.94 2.83
CA LYS A 79 -5.56 6.25 2.85
C LYS A 79 -6.50 6.73 1.76
N ARG A 80 -6.60 8.03 1.53
CA ARG A 80 -7.44 8.60 0.46
C ARG A 80 -6.97 8.17 -0.92
N HIS A 81 -5.65 8.10 -1.12
CA HIS A 81 -5.07 7.73 -2.40
C HIS A 81 -5.20 6.24 -2.69
N THR A 82 -4.93 5.38 -1.72
CA THR A 82 -4.90 3.92 -1.96
C THR A 82 -6.19 3.21 -1.56
N GLY A 83 -7.14 3.90 -0.93
CA GLY A 83 -8.36 3.30 -0.37
C GLY A 83 -8.10 2.38 0.83
N ASN A 84 -6.84 2.25 1.27
CA ASN A 84 -6.41 1.35 2.32
C ASN A 84 -5.32 2.03 3.16
N GLY A 85 -5.21 1.70 4.43
CA GLY A 85 -4.30 2.38 5.35
C GLY A 85 -4.98 2.85 6.61
N LEU A 86 -4.17 3.31 7.56
CA LEU A 86 -4.61 3.63 8.90
C LEU A 86 -5.59 4.83 8.90
N GLY A 87 -5.29 5.84 8.09
CA GLY A 87 -6.02 7.10 8.01
C GLY A 87 -5.62 8.09 9.11
N GLY A 88 -5.90 9.38 8.89
CA GLY A 88 -5.33 10.44 9.73
C GLY A 88 -5.80 10.38 11.17
N GLY A 89 -7.10 10.16 11.41
CA GLY A 89 -7.67 10.14 12.76
C GLY A 89 -7.08 9.05 13.64
N LEU A 90 -7.01 7.80 13.14
CA LEU A 90 -6.42 6.70 13.90
C LEU A 90 -4.91 6.85 14.04
N ALA A 91 -4.23 7.35 12.99
CA ALA A 91 -2.80 7.68 13.06
C ALA A 91 -2.49 8.71 14.14
N LEU A 92 -3.34 9.72 14.30
CA LEU A 92 -3.19 10.74 15.33
C LEU A 92 -3.34 10.15 16.74
N VAL A 93 -4.36 9.32 16.97
CA VAL A 93 -4.54 8.61 18.26
C VAL A 93 -3.33 7.76 18.58
N ILE A 94 -2.84 6.98 17.63
CA ILE A 94 -1.63 6.16 17.79
C ILE A 94 -0.41 7.05 18.04
N ALA A 95 -0.26 8.17 17.35
CA ALA A 95 0.86 9.08 17.57
C ALA A 95 0.87 9.70 18.98
N VAL A 96 -0.30 9.95 19.56
CA VAL A 96 -0.43 10.48 20.93
C VAL A 96 -0.19 9.40 21.98
N VAL A 97 -0.79 8.21 21.81
CA VAL A 97 -0.74 7.13 22.83
C VAL A 97 0.49 6.24 22.70
N PHE A 98 0.90 5.96 21.47
CA PHE A 98 2.00 5.07 21.09
C PHE A 98 2.98 5.76 20.14
N GLY A 99 3.40 6.98 20.47
CA GLY A 99 4.22 7.82 19.58
C GLY A 99 5.51 7.16 19.08
N ILE A 100 6.10 6.23 19.84
CA ILE A 100 7.28 5.45 19.43
C ILE A 100 6.97 4.48 18.28
N ALA A 101 5.73 3.98 18.17
CA ALA A 101 5.31 3.05 17.12
C ALA A 101 5.01 3.76 15.78
N SER A 102 4.55 5.02 15.82
CA SER A 102 4.16 5.77 14.61
C SER A 102 5.24 5.85 13.51
N PRO A 103 6.54 6.01 13.82
CA PRO A 103 7.61 5.95 12.83
C PRO A 103 7.69 4.64 12.07
N TYR A 104 7.49 3.52 12.76
CA TYR A 104 7.50 2.18 12.17
C TYR A 104 6.29 1.99 11.26
N ILE A 105 5.11 2.32 11.76
CA ILE A 105 3.86 2.18 11.03
C ILE A 105 3.90 3.02 9.75
N THR A 106 4.29 4.29 9.86
CA THR A 106 4.34 5.22 8.72
C THR A 106 5.30 4.74 7.64
N SER A 107 6.50 4.30 8.02
CA SER A 107 7.49 3.80 7.04
C SER A 107 7.03 2.49 6.39
N GLY A 108 6.34 1.63 7.15
CA GLY A 108 5.72 0.42 6.63
C GLY A 108 4.61 0.72 5.61
N GLU A 109 3.76 1.70 5.90
CA GLU A 109 2.65 2.09 5.02
C GLU A 109 3.17 2.68 3.70
N VAL A 110 4.15 3.59 3.76
CA VAL A 110 4.82 4.12 2.56
C VAL A 110 5.41 2.96 1.74
N GLY A 111 6.15 2.04 2.38
CA GLY A 111 6.69 0.86 1.69
C GLY A 111 5.61 -0.01 1.03
N ASN A 112 4.48 -0.21 1.70
CA ASN A 112 3.37 -0.98 1.15
C ASN A 112 2.71 -0.29 -0.05
N MET A 113 2.69 1.04 -0.10
CA MET A 113 2.23 1.78 -1.29
C MET A 113 3.12 1.52 -2.51
N TYR A 114 4.43 1.52 -2.32
CA TYR A 114 5.38 1.18 -3.37
C TYR A 114 5.18 -0.25 -3.87
N GLU A 115 5.10 -1.22 -2.97
CA GLU A 115 4.89 -2.62 -3.34
C GLU A 115 3.58 -2.85 -4.09
N ARG A 116 2.48 -2.22 -3.67
CA ARG A 116 1.19 -2.30 -4.38
C ARG A 116 1.24 -1.67 -5.76
N ALA A 117 2.08 -0.65 -5.93
CA ALA A 117 2.37 -0.06 -7.23
C ALA A 117 3.37 -0.89 -8.07
N GLY A 118 3.75 -2.11 -7.62
CA GLY A 118 4.72 -2.96 -8.31
C GLY A 118 6.16 -2.42 -8.25
N ARG A 119 6.47 -1.53 -7.30
CA ARG A 119 7.78 -0.88 -7.14
C ARG A 119 8.54 -1.46 -5.94
N PRO A 120 9.88 -1.44 -5.96
CA PRO A 120 10.67 -1.82 -4.79
C PRO A 120 10.38 -0.89 -3.61
N LYS A 121 10.39 -1.42 -2.38
CA LYS A 121 10.16 -0.66 -1.15
C LYS A 121 11.42 0.14 -0.77
N PRO A 122 11.46 1.48 -0.92
CA PRO A 122 12.61 2.27 -0.47
C PRO A 122 12.69 2.35 1.07
N VAL A 123 11.55 2.19 1.73
CA VAL A 123 11.40 2.19 3.19
C VAL A 123 10.46 1.08 3.63
N SER A 124 10.57 0.68 4.89
CA SER A 124 9.74 -0.37 5.50
C SER A 124 9.57 -0.09 6.99
N GLY A 125 8.82 -0.94 7.71
CA GLY A 125 8.64 -0.80 9.15
C GLY A 125 9.96 -0.70 9.92
N SER A 126 10.99 -1.46 9.53
CA SER A 126 12.31 -1.41 10.17
C SER A 126 13.06 -0.09 9.97
N THR A 127 12.64 0.75 9.02
CA THR A 127 13.16 2.12 8.90
C THR A 127 12.89 2.92 10.17
N GLY A 128 11.83 2.59 10.92
CA GLY A 128 11.54 3.15 12.24
C GLY A 128 12.64 2.96 13.29
N LEU A 129 13.57 2.01 13.09
CA LEU A 129 14.74 1.83 13.97
C LEU A 129 15.65 3.06 14.02
N TRP A 130 15.68 3.83 12.93
CA TRP A 130 16.38 5.12 12.90
C TRP A 130 15.72 6.13 13.84
N TYR A 131 14.39 6.09 14.02
CA TYR A 131 13.72 6.94 14.99
C TYR A 131 13.92 6.42 16.41
N PHE A 132 13.53 5.18 16.71
CA PHE A 132 13.76 4.57 18.01
C PHE A 132 14.36 3.19 17.77
N PRO A 133 15.50 2.82 18.37
CA PRO A 133 16.25 3.54 19.41
C PRO A 133 17.13 4.70 18.90
N GLY A 134 17.19 4.98 17.59
CA GLY A 134 18.10 5.99 17.05
C GLY A 134 17.97 7.43 17.59
N ILE A 135 16.88 7.77 18.29
CA ILE A 135 16.68 9.03 19.01
C ILE A 135 17.79 9.33 20.02
N PHE A 136 18.41 8.30 20.61
CA PHE A 136 19.55 8.47 21.51
C PHE A 136 20.81 9.00 20.81
N LEU A 137 20.86 8.94 19.48
CA LEU A 137 21.98 9.45 18.69
C LEU A 137 21.72 10.85 18.11
N VAL A 138 20.58 11.48 18.41
CA VAL A 138 20.09 12.78 17.87
C VAL A 138 19.87 12.79 16.34
N VAL A 139 20.82 12.26 15.57
CA VAL A 139 20.77 12.12 14.11
C VAL A 139 19.76 11.08 13.64
N GLY A 140 19.42 10.10 14.48
CA GLY A 140 18.52 9.00 14.11
C GLY A 140 17.15 9.48 13.60
N PRO A 141 16.39 10.28 14.37
CA PRO A 141 15.09 10.80 13.95
C PRO A 141 15.16 11.61 12.65
N ILE A 142 16.27 12.31 12.40
CA ILE A 142 16.50 13.06 11.16
C ILE A 142 16.66 12.08 10.00
N VAL A 143 17.49 11.04 10.13
CA VAL A 143 17.69 10.02 9.10
C VAL A 143 16.38 9.29 8.78
N TRP A 144 15.63 8.92 9.81
CA TRP A 144 14.30 8.33 9.65
C TRP A 144 13.39 9.26 8.83
N PHE A 145 13.28 10.51 9.24
CA PHE A 145 12.36 11.46 8.62
C PHE A 145 12.74 11.73 7.17
N VAL A 146 14.03 11.92 6.87
CA VAL A 146 14.52 12.12 5.50
C VAL A 146 14.18 10.93 4.61
N LYS A 147 14.39 9.69 5.08
CA LYS A 147 14.08 8.50 4.29
C LYS A 147 12.58 8.34 4.05
N THR A 148 11.77 8.46 5.10
CA THR A 148 10.32 8.21 5.00
C THR A 148 9.60 9.34 4.28
N ASN A 149 9.89 10.60 4.60
CA ASN A 149 9.32 11.75 3.89
C ASN A 149 9.87 11.86 2.46
N GLY A 150 11.14 11.51 2.23
CA GLY A 150 11.74 11.43 0.91
C GLY A 150 11.03 10.41 0.03
N ALA A 151 10.90 9.17 0.51
CA ALA A 151 10.15 8.13 -0.20
C ALA A 151 8.69 8.53 -0.46
N LEU A 152 8.00 9.08 0.54
CA LEU A 152 6.62 9.51 0.34
C LEU A 152 6.52 10.63 -0.71
N ASN A 153 7.40 11.62 -0.67
CA ASN A 153 7.46 12.68 -1.66
C ASN A 153 7.80 12.16 -3.06
N ASP A 154 8.77 11.27 -3.19
CA ASP A 154 9.17 10.68 -4.47
C ASP A 154 8.04 9.87 -5.09
N TYR A 155 7.25 9.19 -4.24
CA TYR A 155 6.01 8.54 -4.66
C TYR A 155 5.03 9.57 -5.25
N TRP A 156 4.74 10.65 -4.53
CA TRP A 156 3.84 11.70 -5.02
C TRP A 156 4.35 12.39 -6.28
N ARG A 157 5.65 12.70 -6.35
CA ARG A 157 6.30 13.27 -7.54
C ARG A 157 6.18 12.34 -8.74
N SER A 158 6.33 11.03 -8.53
CA SER A 158 6.18 10.04 -9.62
C SER A 158 4.75 9.98 -10.19
N LEU A 159 3.77 10.51 -9.44
CA LEU A 159 2.38 10.64 -9.88
C LEU A 159 2.05 12.04 -10.42
N GLY A 160 3.01 12.98 -10.43
CA GLY A 160 2.84 14.34 -10.98
C GLY A 160 2.62 15.45 -9.95
N ALA A 161 2.80 15.19 -8.64
CA ALA A 161 2.78 16.26 -7.64
C ALA A 161 4.05 17.12 -7.70
N ALA A 162 3.89 18.45 -7.55
CA ALA A 162 4.99 19.42 -7.56
C ALA A 162 5.38 19.87 -6.14
#